data_AF-A0A0L6D083-F1
#
_entry.id   AF-A0A0L6D083-F1
#
_cell.length_a   1.000
_cell.length_b   1.000
_cell.length_c   1.000
_cell.angle_alpha   90.00
_cell.angle_beta   90.00
_cell.angle_gamma   90.00
#
_symmetry.space_group_name_H-M   'P 1'
#
loop_
_entity.id
_entity.type
_entity.pdbx_description
1 polymer ?
#
loop_
_entity_poly.entity_id
_entity_poly.type
_entity_poly.pdbx_seq_one_letter_code
_entity_poly.pdbx_strand_id
1 'polypeptide(L)'
;MTQRLSIRPLALMVALLFGGVPVLAESGQTTTSAQPPAGLLWNRTGLPAVFPLQIKTPPGPDYHLTLIDTQTGEAALAAYIEGGAFFRVLVPPGTFHLRFATGTEWQGEDVLFGQGEATHRFELRRALTFETRGLGTKAGHIVTLTPGTSDEITRAARKDQFICQSFRPGFASPARSPLDRRADQGPRGKGDLIDGEPMFHEPLARPRHDVRSRYCG
;
A
#
# COMPACT_ATOMS: atom_id res chain seq x y z
N MET A 1 -69.19 -45.24 -11.59
CA MET A 1 -68.68 -45.85 -10.35
C MET A 1 -68.50 -44.77 -9.31
N THR A 2 -69.29 -44.86 -8.25
CA THR A 2 -69.52 -43.90 -7.18
C THR A 2 -68.88 -44.37 -5.88
N GLN A 3 -68.18 -43.48 -5.17
CA GLN A 3 -67.87 -43.62 -3.73
C GLN A 3 -67.55 -42.20 -3.22
N ARG A 4 -68.48 -41.39 -2.66
CA ARG A 4 -69.24 -41.45 -1.41
C ARG A 4 -68.41 -41.67 -0.12
N LEU A 5 -68.33 -40.57 0.63
CA LEU A 5 -68.41 -40.39 2.08
C LEU A 5 -67.31 -40.99 2.99
N SER A 6 -66.67 -40.12 3.77
CA SER A 6 -67.08 -39.98 5.19
C SER A 6 -66.60 -38.65 5.77
N ILE A 7 -67.52 -37.94 6.43
CA ILE A 7 -67.29 -36.71 7.20
C ILE A 7 -67.70 -37.01 8.66
N ARG A 8 -66.95 -36.41 9.60
CA ARG A 8 -67.31 -35.99 10.98
C ARG A 8 -66.97 -36.95 12.14
N PRO A 9 -66.95 -36.48 13.41
CA PRO A 9 -66.27 -35.29 13.96
C PRO A 9 -65.68 -35.54 15.39
N LEU A 10 -65.10 -34.48 15.99
CA LEU A 10 -65.16 -34.15 17.42
C LEU A 10 -64.24 -34.88 18.44
N ALA A 11 -63.24 -34.14 18.94
CA ALA A 11 -62.95 -33.90 20.36
C ALA A 11 -61.59 -33.16 20.43
N LEU A 12 -61.57 -31.84 20.38
CA LEU A 12 -61.51 -30.97 21.57
C LEU A 12 -60.58 -31.52 22.66
N MET A 13 -59.28 -31.23 22.55
CA MET A 13 -58.45 -31.00 23.73
C MET A 13 -57.64 -29.73 23.53
N VAL A 14 -58.21 -28.63 24.03
CA VAL A 14 -57.50 -27.41 24.36
C VAL A 14 -56.62 -27.75 25.55
N ALA A 15 -55.30 -27.74 25.37
CA ALA A 15 -54.35 -27.64 26.45
C ALA A 15 -53.45 -26.43 26.15
N LEU A 16 -53.71 -25.35 26.88
CA LEU A 16 -52.85 -24.19 26.99
C LEU A 16 -51.43 -24.66 27.34
N LEU A 17 -50.50 -24.49 26.40
CA LEU A 17 -49.10 -24.32 26.71
C LEU A 17 -48.66 -22.97 26.12
N PHE A 18 -48.92 -21.93 26.92
CA PHE A 18 -48.18 -20.67 26.84
C PHE A 18 -46.71 -20.96 27.20
N GLY A 19 -45.97 -21.55 26.26
CA GLY A 19 -44.51 -21.56 26.28
C GLY A 19 -44.05 -20.41 25.40
N GLY A 20 -43.65 -19.30 26.02
CA GLY A 20 -43.14 -18.13 25.30
C GLY A 20 -42.04 -18.55 24.33
N VAL A 21 -42.24 -18.27 23.05
CA VAL A 21 -41.18 -18.36 22.05
C VAL A 21 -40.15 -17.32 22.48
N PRO A 22 -38.91 -17.70 22.82
CA PRO A 22 -37.88 -16.70 22.98
C PRO A 22 -37.69 -16.09 21.59
N VAL A 23 -38.12 -14.84 21.44
CA VAL A 23 -37.65 -13.99 20.35
C VAL A 23 -36.15 -13.90 20.57
N LEU A 24 -35.40 -14.76 19.88
CA LEU A 24 -33.98 -14.55 19.64
C LEU A 24 -33.92 -13.22 18.90
N ALA A 25 -33.58 -12.17 19.64
CA ALA A 25 -33.15 -10.92 19.04
C ALA A 25 -31.96 -11.28 18.16
N GLU A 26 -32.20 -11.38 16.84
CA GLU A 26 -31.15 -11.16 15.86
C GLU A 26 -30.57 -9.80 16.20
N SER A 27 -29.43 -9.83 16.87
CA SER A 27 -28.51 -8.72 16.86
C SER A 27 -28.10 -8.62 15.40
N GLY A 28 -28.87 -7.83 14.64
CA GLY A 28 -28.44 -7.33 13.37
C GLY A 28 -27.13 -6.62 13.64
N GLN A 29 -26.03 -7.35 13.42
CA GLN A 29 -24.76 -6.73 13.16
C GLN A 29 -25.00 -6.00 11.85
N THR A 30 -25.47 -4.75 11.94
CA THR A 30 -25.10 -3.75 10.97
C THR A 30 -23.59 -3.81 10.94
N THR A 31 -23.08 -4.59 10.00
CA THR A 31 -21.72 -4.48 9.50
C THR A 31 -21.70 -3.12 8.84
N THR A 32 -21.62 -2.07 9.66
CA THR A 32 -21.08 -0.80 9.24
C THR A 32 -19.67 -1.18 8.80
N SER A 33 -19.51 -1.42 7.51
CA SER A 33 -18.22 -1.65 6.87
C SER A 33 -17.38 -0.45 7.27
N ALA A 34 -16.54 -0.62 8.29
CA ALA A 34 -15.70 0.45 8.80
C ALA A 34 -14.83 0.87 7.63
N GLN A 35 -14.97 2.12 7.20
CA GLN A 35 -14.18 2.69 6.13
C GLN A 35 -12.69 2.41 6.40
N PRO A 36 -11.95 1.81 5.45
CA PRO A 36 -10.56 1.48 5.66
C PRO A 36 -9.77 2.77 5.86
N PRO A 37 -8.67 2.73 6.64
CA PRO A 37 -7.76 3.86 6.70
C PRO A 37 -7.24 4.16 5.29
N ALA A 38 -7.14 5.44 4.94
CA ALA A 38 -6.52 5.85 3.68
C ALA A 38 -5.11 5.28 3.57
N GLY A 39 -4.82 4.61 2.44
CA GLY A 39 -3.60 3.83 2.34
C GLY A 39 -3.64 2.74 1.28
N LEU A 40 -2.56 1.96 1.27
CA LEU A 40 -2.44 0.73 0.49
C LEU A 40 -3.43 -0.32 1.04
N LEU A 41 -4.28 -0.86 0.18
CA LEU A 41 -5.14 -1.99 0.52
C LEU A 41 -4.37 -3.30 0.33
N TRP A 42 -3.75 -3.47 -0.84
CA TRP A 42 -2.95 -4.66 -1.15
C TRP A 42 -1.97 -4.42 -2.32
N ASN A 43 -0.95 -5.28 -2.42
CA ASN A 43 -0.01 -5.37 -3.55
C ASN A 43 0.14 -6.85 -3.94
N ARG A 44 -0.24 -7.21 -5.17
CA ARG A 44 -0.23 -8.59 -5.69
C ARG A 44 0.95 -8.90 -6.60
N THR A 45 1.80 -7.93 -6.90
CA THR A 45 2.93 -8.12 -7.82
C THR A 45 4.04 -9.01 -7.26
N GLY A 46 4.13 -9.15 -5.94
CA GLY A 46 5.29 -9.77 -5.28
C GLY A 46 6.59 -8.98 -5.42
N LEU A 47 6.56 -7.82 -6.08
CA LEU A 47 7.72 -6.98 -6.33
C LEU A 47 7.82 -5.85 -5.28
N PRO A 48 9.05 -5.37 -5.01
CA PRO A 48 9.26 -4.23 -4.11
C PRO A 48 8.57 -2.96 -4.61
N ALA A 49 7.65 -2.43 -3.81
CA ALA A 49 7.03 -1.14 -4.03
C ALA A 49 8.01 -0.02 -3.64
N VAL A 50 8.65 0.60 -4.64
CA VAL A 50 9.77 1.55 -4.40
C VAL A 50 9.70 2.84 -5.19
N PHE A 51 8.80 2.96 -6.17
CA PHE A 51 8.65 4.16 -7.00
C PHE A 51 7.52 5.05 -6.48
N PRO A 52 7.71 6.37 -6.38
CA PRO A 52 6.71 7.24 -5.77
C PRO A 52 5.52 7.48 -6.70
N LEU A 53 4.30 7.30 -6.19
CA LEU A 53 3.07 7.79 -6.81
C LEU A 53 2.38 8.72 -5.82
N GLN A 54 2.03 9.91 -6.30
CA GLN A 54 1.26 10.89 -5.54
C GLN A 54 -0.02 11.21 -6.29
N ILE A 55 -1.15 11.12 -5.60
CA ILE A 55 -2.46 11.47 -6.12
C ILE A 55 -2.97 12.70 -5.36
N LYS A 56 -3.47 13.69 -6.11
CA LYS A 56 -4.22 14.82 -5.56
C LYS A 56 -5.64 14.73 -6.07
N THR A 57 -6.60 14.74 -5.17
CA THR A 57 -8.01 14.64 -5.48
C THR A 57 -8.73 15.92 -5.05
N PRO A 58 -9.85 16.30 -5.71
CA PRO A 58 -10.72 17.32 -5.16
C PRO A 58 -11.38 16.80 -3.87
N PRO A 59 -11.77 17.69 -2.94
CA PRO A 59 -12.58 17.31 -1.78
C PRO A 59 -13.95 16.80 -2.23
N GLY A 60 -14.59 15.99 -1.38
CA GLY A 60 -15.91 15.43 -1.64
C GLY A 60 -15.88 13.90 -1.56
N PRO A 61 -16.06 13.17 -2.67
CA PRO A 61 -16.09 11.72 -2.64
C PRO A 61 -14.70 11.13 -2.41
N ASP A 62 -14.67 9.92 -1.89
CA ASP A 62 -13.46 9.13 -1.74
C ASP A 62 -13.18 8.33 -3.02
N TYR A 63 -11.98 7.77 -3.12
CA TYR A 63 -11.52 7.07 -4.32
C TYR A 63 -10.88 5.73 -3.97
N HIS A 64 -11.21 4.73 -4.76
CA HIS A 64 -10.49 3.48 -4.83
C HIS A 64 -9.64 3.48 -6.10
N LEU A 65 -8.32 3.43 -5.92
CA LEU A 65 -7.34 3.35 -7.00
C LEU A 65 -6.97 1.88 -7.23
N THR A 66 -6.95 1.46 -8.49
CA THR A 66 -6.35 0.19 -8.91
C THR A 66 -5.33 0.44 -10.02
N LEU A 67 -4.15 -0.14 -9.87
CA LEU A 67 -3.15 -0.21 -10.93
C LEU A 67 -3.33 -1.52 -11.69
N ILE A 68 -3.57 -1.41 -13.00
CA ILE A 68 -3.72 -2.55 -13.90
C ILE A 68 -2.43 -2.66 -14.71
N ASP A 69 -1.75 -3.79 -14.63
CA ASP A 69 -0.54 -4.05 -15.39
C ASP A 69 -0.84 -4.05 -16.89
N THR A 70 -0.08 -3.28 -17.67
CA THR A 70 -0.30 -3.16 -19.12
C THR A 70 0.07 -4.42 -19.91
N GLN A 71 0.95 -5.26 -19.38
CA GLN A 71 1.42 -6.48 -20.03
C GLN A 71 0.49 -7.66 -19.73
N THR A 72 0.06 -7.82 -18.48
CA THR A 72 -0.79 -8.96 -18.07
C THR A 72 -2.28 -8.63 -18.05
N GLY A 73 -2.64 -7.35 -17.95
CA GLY A 73 -4.03 -6.91 -17.72
C GLY A 73 -4.53 -7.18 -16.29
N GLU A 74 -3.68 -7.67 -15.41
CA GLU A 74 -4.05 -8.02 -14.03
C GLU A 74 -3.95 -6.83 -13.08
N ALA A 75 -4.75 -6.89 -12.02
CA ALA A 75 -4.72 -5.88 -10.97
C ALA A 75 -3.49 -6.08 -10.07
N ALA A 76 -2.54 -5.15 -10.15
CA ALA A 76 -1.23 -5.23 -9.53
C ALA A 76 -1.23 -4.68 -8.09
N LEU A 77 -1.93 -3.58 -7.86
CA LEU A 77 -1.98 -2.86 -6.59
C LEU A 77 -3.31 -2.12 -6.44
N ALA A 78 -3.85 -2.04 -5.23
CA ALA A 78 -4.96 -1.14 -4.93
C ALA A 78 -4.77 -0.34 -3.65
N ALA A 79 -5.44 0.81 -3.61
CA ALA A 79 -5.38 1.75 -2.51
C ALA A 79 -6.71 2.49 -2.30
N TYR A 80 -6.96 2.87 -1.06
CA TYR A 80 -8.05 3.75 -0.66
C TYR A 80 -7.52 5.17 -0.46
N ILE A 81 -8.24 6.15 -1.02
CA ILE A 81 -7.86 7.56 -1.02
C ILE A 81 -9.04 8.37 -0.51
N GLU A 82 -8.84 9.07 0.58
CA GLU A 82 -9.79 10.06 1.08
C GLU A 82 -9.82 11.29 0.15
N GLY A 83 -11.02 11.78 -0.18
CA GLY A 83 -11.25 12.94 -1.03
C GLY A 83 -10.65 14.22 -0.44
N GLY A 84 -9.88 14.96 -1.25
CA GLY A 84 -9.23 16.21 -0.83
C GLY A 84 -7.93 16.01 -0.03
N ALA A 85 -7.63 14.77 0.40
CA ALA A 85 -6.39 14.45 1.07
C ALA A 85 -5.23 14.26 0.07
N PHE A 86 -4.01 14.58 0.51
CA PHE A 86 -2.81 14.28 -0.24
C PHE A 86 -2.45 12.80 -0.08
N PHE A 87 -2.60 12.01 -1.14
CA PHE A 87 -2.29 10.59 -1.11
C PHE A 87 -0.92 10.29 -1.71
N ARG A 88 -0.14 9.45 -1.03
CA ARG A 88 1.21 9.04 -1.46
C ARG A 88 1.38 7.54 -1.20
N VAL A 89 1.86 6.83 -2.21
CA VAL A 89 2.13 5.40 -2.12
C VAL A 89 3.39 5.06 -2.92
N LEU A 90 4.07 3.99 -2.53
CA LEU A 90 5.12 3.41 -3.35
C LEU A 90 4.53 2.34 -4.25
N VAL A 91 5.01 2.29 -5.49
CA VAL A 91 4.51 1.42 -6.55
C VAL A 91 5.64 0.49 -7.01
N PRO A 92 5.34 -0.76 -7.37
CA PRO A 92 6.28 -1.66 -8.05
C PRO A 92 6.81 -1.09 -9.37
N PRO A 93 7.95 -1.60 -9.89
CA PRO A 93 8.36 -1.31 -11.25
C PRO A 93 7.33 -1.86 -12.24
N GLY A 94 7.14 -1.16 -13.36
CA GLY A 94 6.24 -1.60 -14.43
C GLY A 94 5.52 -0.44 -15.12
N THR A 95 4.64 -0.78 -16.06
CA THR A 95 3.77 0.19 -16.71
C THR A 95 2.32 -0.15 -16.43
N PHE A 96 1.56 0.80 -15.86
CA PHE A 96 0.22 0.55 -15.34
C PHE A 96 -0.82 1.53 -15.87
N HIS A 97 -2.02 1.03 -16.16
CA HIS A 97 -3.23 1.84 -16.26
C HIS A 97 -3.76 2.14 -14.85
N LEU A 98 -4.16 3.40 -14.62
CA LEU A 98 -4.74 3.81 -13.33
C LEU A 98 -6.25 3.89 -13.47
N ARG A 99 -6.94 2.97 -12.82
CA ARG A 99 -8.40 2.92 -12.76
C ARG A 99 -8.86 3.43 -11.40
N PHE A 100 -9.86 4.30 -11.43
CA PHE A 100 -10.48 4.87 -10.25
C PHE A 100 -11.94 4.42 -10.18
N ALA A 101 -12.39 4.14 -8.98
CA ALA A 101 -13.79 4.16 -8.60
C ALA A 101 -13.97 5.24 -7.54
N THR A 102 -15.09 5.96 -7.55
CA THR A 102 -15.34 7.05 -6.61
C THR A 102 -16.79 7.06 -6.15
N GLY A 103 -17.01 7.43 -4.90
CA GLY A 103 -18.31 7.52 -4.27
C GLY A 103 -18.21 8.03 -2.84
N THR A 104 -19.35 8.14 -2.16
CA THR A 104 -19.45 8.80 -0.85
C THR A 104 -19.41 7.84 0.33
N GLU A 105 -19.74 6.56 0.12
CA GLU A 105 -19.86 5.59 1.20
C GLU A 105 -19.14 4.30 0.82
N TRP A 106 -18.09 3.94 1.56
CA TRP A 106 -17.35 2.71 1.32
C TRP A 106 -18.06 1.47 1.88
N GLN A 107 -18.28 0.46 1.03
CA GLN A 107 -18.99 -0.78 1.32
C GLN A 107 -18.12 -2.04 1.20
N GLY A 108 -16.81 -1.89 1.04
CA GLY A 108 -15.86 -3.00 0.90
C GLY A 108 -15.31 -3.16 -0.52
N GLU A 109 -14.28 -3.99 -0.70
CA GLU A 109 -13.56 -4.10 -1.98
C GLU A 109 -14.40 -4.73 -3.11
N ASP A 110 -15.35 -5.58 -2.76
CA ASP A 110 -16.21 -6.26 -3.74
C ASP A 110 -17.29 -5.32 -4.32
N VAL A 111 -17.82 -4.43 -3.48
CA VAL A 111 -18.95 -3.54 -3.80
C VAL A 111 -18.49 -2.09 -4.01
N LEU A 112 -17.27 -1.76 -3.57
CA LEU A 112 -16.66 -0.42 -3.56
C LEU A 112 -17.53 0.60 -2.85
N PHE A 113 -18.15 1.52 -3.59
CA PHE A 113 -18.99 2.59 -3.01
C PHE A 113 -20.49 2.32 -3.14
N GLY A 114 -20.87 1.10 -3.53
CA GLY A 114 -22.25 0.72 -3.81
C GLY A 114 -22.49 0.39 -5.28
N GLN A 115 -23.68 -0.11 -5.59
CA GLN A 115 -24.07 -0.52 -6.94
C GLN A 115 -24.63 0.66 -7.77
N GLY A 116 -24.60 0.50 -9.10
CA GLY A 116 -25.14 1.49 -10.04
C GLY A 116 -24.47 2.85 -9.91
N GLU A 117 -25.29 3.90 -9.79
CA GLU A 117 -24.84 5.30 -9.75
C GLU A 117 -24.06 5.67 -8.47
N ALA A 118 -24.05 4.82 -7.44
CA ALA A 118 -23.29 5.07 -6.22
C ALA A 118 -21.78 4.96 -6.42
N THR A 119 -21.33 4.20 -7.42
CA THR A 119 -19.92 4.05 -7.78
C THR A 119 -19.66 4.53 -9.20
N HIS A 120 -19.07 5.70 -9.35
CA HIS A 120 -18.60 6.18 -10.64
C HIS A 120 -17.18 5.66 -10.93
N ARG A 121 -16.93 5.18 -12.16
CA ARG A 121 -15.65 4.55 -12.56
C ARG A 121 -15.03 5.27 -13.75
N PHE A 122 -13.72 5.49 -13.71
CA PHE A 122 -12.99 6.06 -14.83
C PHE A 122 -11.54 5.58 -14.84
N GLU A 123 -10.87 5.71 -15.99
CA GLU A 123 -9.46 5.36 -16.16
C GLU A 123 -8.69 6.55 -16.74
N LEU A 124 -7.42 6.69 -16.35
CA LEU A 124 -6.54 7.66 -16.99
C LEU A 124 -6.18 7.23 -18.41
N ARG A 125 -6.30 8.15 -19.37
CA ARG A 125 -6.02 7.91 -20.80
C ARG A 125 -4.61 7.38 -21.10
N ARG A 126 -3.61 7.70 -20.27
CA ARG A 126 -2.22 7.29 -20.48
C ARG A 126 -1.74 6.45 -19.31
N ALA A 127 -1.16 5.31 -19.64
CA ALA A 127 -0.45 4.48 -18.68
C ALA A 127 0.78 5.23 -18.10
N LEU A 128 1.17 4.84 -16.89
CA LEU A 128 2.31 5.40 -16.17
C LEU A 128 3.41 4.35 -16.04
N THR A 129 4.63 4.70 -16.42
CA THR A 129 5.80 3.84 -16.30
C THR A 129 6.60 4.22 -15.06
N PHE A 130 6.86 3.22 -14.20
CA PHE A 130 7.66 3.32 -12.98
C PHE A 130 8.91 2.49 -13.17
N GLU A 131 10.06 3.15 -13.21
CA GLU A 131 11.32 2.54 -13.60
C GLU A 131 12.51 3.29 -13.00
N THR A 132 13.65 2.61 -12.92
CA THR A 132 14.92 3.27 -12.59
C THR A 132 15.53 3.80 -13.89
N ARG A 133 15.83 5.10 -13.91
CA ARG A 133 16.52 5.77 -15.01
C ARG A 133 17.97 6.08 -14.62
N GLY A 134 18.89 5.88 -15.57
CA GLY A 134 20.31 6.20 -15.38
C GLY A 134 20.94 5.49 -14.17
N LEU A 135 21.76 6.22 -13.40
CA LEU A 135 22.58 5.68 -12.31
C LEU A 135 21.85 5.53 -10.96
N GLY A 136 20.51 5.45 -10.94
CA GLY A 136 19.74 5.23 -9.71
C GLY A 136 18.61 6.23 -9.47
N THR A 137 18.08 6.88 -10.51
CA THR A 137 16.92 7.77 -10.36
C THR A 137 15.64 6.95 -10.48
N LYS A 138 14.86 6.86 -9.40
CA LYS A 138 13.54 6.23 -9.44
C LYS A 138 12.53 7.21 -10.01
N ALA A 139 11.99 6.89 -11.19
CA ALA A 139 10.96 7.67 -11.85
C ALA A 139 9.57 7.29 -11.34
N GLY A 140 8.83 8.29 -10.90
CA GLY A 140 7.46 8.19 -10.41
C GLY A 140 6.62 9.37 -10.89
N HIS A 141 5.42 9.52 -10.33
CA HIS A 141 4.39 10.39 -10.92
C HIS A 141 3.57 11.13 -9.88
N ILE A 142 3.18 12.36 -10.20
CA ILE A 142 2.13 13.12 -9.54
C ILE A 142 0.94 13.18 -10.50
N VAL A 143 -0.21 12.68 -10.04
CA VAL A 143 -1.50 12.77 -10.74
C VAL A 143 -2.39 13.73 -9.97
N THR A 144 -2.86 14.78 -10.63
CA THR A 144 -3.84 15.71 -10.06
C THR A 144 -5.17 15.51 -10.79
N LEU A 145 -6.16 14.99 -10.08
CA LEU A 145 -7.51 14.85 -10.56
C LEU A 145 -8.24 16.19 -10.44
N THR A 146 -8.89 16.63 -11.51
CA THR A 146 -9.80 17.78 -11.48
C THR A 146 -11.22 17.32 -11.77
N PRO A 147 -12.25 17.89 -11.12
CA PRO A 147 -13.65 17.57 -11.40
C PRO A 147 -13.93 17.64 -12.92
N GLY A 148 -14.51 16.58 -13.47
CA GLY A 148 -15.10 16.59 -14.80
C GLY A 148 -16.60 16.84 -14.72
N THR A 149 -17.19 17.48 -15.71
CA THR A 149 -18.65 17.60 -15.80
C THR A 149 -19.22 16.32 -16.39
N SER A 150 -19.80 15.49 -15.52
CA SER A 150 -20.80 14.41 -15.68
C SER A 150 -20.66 13.33 -16.77
N ASP A 151 -19.80 13.50 -17.77
CA ASP A 151 -19.53 12.49 -18.82
C ASP A 151 -18.11 12.68 -19.42
N GLU A 152 -17.41 13.75 -18.99
CA GLU A 152 -16.03 14.00 -19.35
C GLU A 152 -15.12 13.36 -18.29
N ILE A 153 -14.34 12.37 -18.71
CA ILE A 153 -13.20 11.78 -17.99
C ILE A 153 -12.55 12.83 -17.08
N THR A 154 -12.53 12.57 -15.77
CA THR A 154 -11.77 13.36 -14.78
C THR A 154 -10.44 13.78 -15.40
N ARG A 155 -10.28 15.06 -15.74
CA ARG A 155 -9.06 15.52 -16.38
C ARG A 155 -7.95 15.33 -15.35
N ALA A 156 -6.96 14.54 -15.71
CA ALA A 156 -5.80 14.29 -14.88
C ALA A 156 -4.61 15.07 -15.43
N ALA A 157 -4.18 16.09 -14.70
CA ALA A 157 -2.88 16.69 -14.95
C ALA A 157 -1.80 15.78 -14.37
N ARG A 158 -0.86 15.33 -15.21
CA ARG A 158 0.27 14.51 -14.81
C ARG A 158 1.55 15.35 -14.81
N LYS A 159 2.35 15.18 -13.75
CA LYS A 159 3.72 15.68 -13.68
C LYS A 159 4.64 14.54 -13.25
N ASP A 160 5.82 14.45 -13.85
CA ASP A 160 6.83 13.47 -13.43
C ASP A 160 7.40 13.86 -12.05
N GLN A 161 7.73 12.87 -11.23
CA GLN A 161 8.38 13.04 -9.93
C GLN A 161 9.52 12.04 -9.79
N PHE A 162 10.70 12.50 -9.36
CA PHE A 162 11.89 11.65 -9.30
C PHE A 162 12.44 11.55 -7.87
N ILE A 163 12.97 10.38 -7.53
CA ILE A 163 13.84 10.19 -6.36
C ILE A 163 15.25 9.87 -6.88
N CYS A 164 16.19 10.76 -6.61
CA CYS A 164 17.58 10.61 -7.00
C CYS A 164 18.35 9.95 -5.85
N GLN A 165 19.09 8.89 -6.17
CA GLN A 165 20.01 8.25 -5.25
C GLN A 165 21.44 8.70 -5.55
N SER A 166 22.15 9.15 -4.52
CA SER A 166 23.57 9.49 -4.60
C SER A 166 24.36 8.53 -3.72
N PHE A 167 25.41 7.97 -4.30
CA PHE A 167 26.34 7.10 -3.59
C PHE A 167 27.51 7.93 -3.10
N ARG A 168 27.69 8.00 -1.78
CA ARG A 168 28.94 8.51 -1.21
C ARG A 168 29.78 7.32 -0.75
N PRO A 169 31.02 7.17 -1.25
CA PRO A 169 31.94 6.21 -0.65
C PRO A 169 32.20 6.66 0.78
N GLY A 170 31.67 5.91 1.74
CA GLY A 170 32.05 6.03 3.13
C GLY A 170 33.38 5.31 3.30
N PHE A 171 34.47 6.06 3.39
CA PHE A 171 35.71 5.49 3.89
C PHE A 171 35.44 5.05 5.33
N ALA A 172 35.62 3.76 5.61
CA ALA A 172 35.65 3.28 6.98
C ALA A 172 36.69 4.15 7.71
N SER A 173 36.31 4.80 8.81
CA SER A 173 37.30 5.47 9.65
C SER A 173 38.39 4.44 9.93
N PRO A 174 39.68 4.74 9.69
CA PRO A 174 40.73 3.81 10.01
C PRO A 174 40.54 3.38 11.46
N ALA A 175 40.56 2.08 11.71
CA ALA A 175 40.57 1.57 13.08
C ALA A 175 41.68 2.36 13.81
N ARG A 176 41.33 3.01 14.93
CA ARG A 176 42.29 3.78 15.72
C ARG A 176 43.53 2.91 15.89
N SER A 177 44.67 3.38 15.38
CA SER A 177 45.90 2.60 15.40
C SER A 177 46.20 2.18 16.85
N PRO A 178 46.67 0.96 17.10
CA PRO A 178 47.15 0.57 18.45
C PRO A 178 48.19 1.56 19.02
N LEU A 179 48.86 2.32 18.15
CA LEU A 179 49.79 3.39 18.51
C LEU A 179 49.09 4.60 19.16
N ASP A 180 47.86 4.95 18.78
CA ASP A 180 47.08 6.00 19.45
C ASP A 180 46.67 5.61 20.88
N ARG A 181 46.60 4.30 21.17
CA ARG A 181 46.31 3.79 22.52
C ARG A 181 47.50 3.91 23.48
N ARG A 182 48.74 4.09 22.96
CA ARG A 182 49.94 4.28 23.79
C ARG A 182 50.14 5.70 24.30
N ALA A 183 49.50 6.70 23.69
CA ALA A 183 49.61 8.09 24.16
C ALA A 183 48.85 8.34 25.49
N ASP A 184 47.96 7.41 25.88
CA ASP A 184 47.10 7.54 27.06
C ASP A 184 47.58 6.72 28.27
N GLN A 185 48.70 5.98 28.14
CA GLN A 185 49.27 5.19 29.23
C GLN A 185 50.65 5.71 29.61
N GLY A 186 50.71 6.42 30.75
CA GLY A 186 51.94 6.89 31.38
C GLY A 186 52.97 5.78 31.65
N PRO A 187 54.20 6.14 32.03
CA PRO A 187 55.37 5.30 31.86
C PRO A 187 55.36 4.10 32.83
N ARG A 188 55.37 2.88 32.28
CA ARG A 188 55.74 1.67 33.05
C ARG A 188 56.60 0.73 32.22
N GLY A 189 57.73 0.38 32.80
CA GLY A 189 58.24 -1.01 32.80
C GLY A 189 59.00 -1.48 31.57
N LYS A 190 60.32 -1.52 31.72
CA LYS A 190 61.30 -2.22 30.89
C LYS A 190 60.99 -3.73 30.82
N GLY A 191 60.93 -4.31 29.62
CA GLY A 191 60.74 -5.75 29.43
C GLY A 191 60.72 -6.17 27.95
N ASP A 192 61.90 -6.58 27.48
CA ASP A 192 62.26 -7.60 26.50
C ASP A 192 61.59 -7.67 25.11
N LEU A 193 62.48 -7.60 24.11
CA LEU A 193 62.30 -7.91 22.69
C LEU A 193 61.87 -9.37 22.50
N ILE A 194 60.72 -9.58 21.85
CA ILE A 194 60.48 -10.75 21.00
C ILE A 194 59.95 -10.23 19.67
N ASP A 195 60.82 -10.32 18.66
CA ASP A 195 60.48 -10.09 17.26
C ASP A 195 59.56 -11.19 16.76
N GLY A 196 58.36 -10.78 16.38
CA GLY A 196 57.36 -11.63 15.74
C GLY A 196 56.29 -10.75 15.16
N GLU A 197 56.60 -10.05 14.07
CA GLU A 197 55.63 -9.29 13.28
C GLU A 197 54.52 -10.24 12.79
N PRO A 198 53.27 -10.10 13.26
CA PRO A 198 52.17 -10.79 12.62
C PRO A 198 51.85 -10.03 11.32
N MET A 199 52.09 -10.65 10.16
CA MET A 199 51.51 -10.20 8.89
C MET A 199 49.98 -10.32 8.96
N PHE A 200 49.33 -9.32 9.56
CA PHE A 200 47.91 -9.11 9.38
C PHE A 200 47.71 -8.48 8.01
N HIS A 201 47.38 -9.28 7.00
CA HIS A 201 46.61 -8.76 5.87
C HIS A 201 45.23 -8.39 6.42
N GLU A 202 45.07 -7.16 6.92
CA GLU A 202 43.73 -6.59 7.09
C GLU A 202 43.05 -6.62 5.72
N PRO A 203 41.92 -7.33 5.56
CA PRO A 203 41.15 -7.20 4.34
C PRO A 203 40.78 -5.73 4.23
N LEU A 204 41.23 -5.06 3.17
CA LEU A 204 40.83 -3.68 2.86
C LEU A 204 39.33 -3.59 3.10
N ALA A 205 38.93 -2.87 4.15
CA ALA A 205 37.55 -2.77 4.57
C ALA A 205 36.76 -2.30 3.35
N ARG A 206 35.88 -3.15 2.81
CA ARG A 206 35.10 -2.81 1.62
C ARG A 206 34.37 -1.50 1.92
N PRO A 207 34.51 -0.46 1.07
CA PRO A 207 33.88 0.81 1.33
C PRO A 207 32.38 0.59 1.53
N ARG A 208 31.86 1.07 2.66
CA ARG A 208 30.42 1.09 2.88
C ARG A 208 29.86 2.20 2.01
N HIS A 209 28.92 1.86 1.15
CA HIS A 209 28.28 2.84 0.29
C HIS A 209 27.10 3.42 1.08
N ASP A 210 27.22 4.68 1.52
CA ASP A 210 26.09 5.41 2.08
C ASP A 210 25.20 5.84 0.91
N VAL A 211 23.98 5.31 0.87
CA VAL A 211 23.00 5.63 -0.17
C VAL A 211 22.08 6.71 0.37
N ARG A 212 22.24 7.94 -0.14
CA ARG A 212 21.34 9.05 0.19
C ARG A 212 20.31 9.23 -0.90
N SER A 213 19.03 9.14 -0.51
CA SER A 213 17.89 9.33 -1.42
C SER A 213 17.22 10.68 -1.16
N ARG A 214 16.93 11.44 -2.22
CA ARG A 214 16.21 12.74 -2.15
C ARG A 214 15.25 12.87 -3.32
N TYR A 215 14.13 13.57 -3.11
CA TYR A 215 13.30 14.02 -4.23
C TYR A 215 14.09 15.02 -5.08
N CYS A 216 13.98 14.89 -6.40
CA CYS A 216 14.65 15.73 -7.38
C CYS A 216 13.68 16.07 -8.52
N GLY A 217 13.84 17.27 -9.10
CA GLY A 217 12.98 17.80 -10.15
C GLY A 217 12.46 19.20 -9.87
#